data_AF-A0A1G6HDL7-F1
#
_entry.id   AF-A0A1G6HDL7-F1
#
_cell.length_a   1.000
_cell.length_b   1.000
_cell.length_c   1.000
_cell.angle_alpha   90.00
_cell.angle_beta   90.00
_cell.angle_gamma   90.00
#
_symmetry.space_group_name_H-M   'P 1'
#
loop_
_entity.id
_entity.type
_entity.pdbx_description
1 polymer ?
#
loop_
_entity_poly.entity_id
_entity_poly.type
_entity_poly.pdbx_seq_one_letter_code
_entity_poly.pdbx_strand_id
1 'polypeptide(L)'
;MNPEQILKAIQLSETLAVFQLDLCKKGVRTSIADQILAIAETQNMSVDDASIILKGQYDKAYVQYQEKHDKAVQAYDDCIAQHQNEISQLKRALNQSVSLALSKQGYIKAYKLKQHEQLNTLKNSGLSQDQINAVTALQTPLDEKGIDAEIQQLEQQAKEQQDRIDTIYQTAKSIQLNILFGNTINALDVSTI
;
A
#
# COMPACT_ATOMS: atom_id res chain seq x y z
N MET A 1 17.18 -12.56 9.38
CA MET A 1 17.42 -12.30 10.82
C MET A 1 18.71 -13.00 11.21
N ASN A 2 19.60 -12.37 11.99
CA ASN A 2 20.92 -12.96 12.32
C ASN A 2 20.74 -14.14 13.31
N PRO A 3 21.33 -15.33 13.05
CA PRO A 3 21.31 -16.47 13.98
C PRO A 3 21.70 -16.15 15.43
N GLU A 4 22.64 -15.24 15.67
CA GLU A 4 23.04 -14.83 17.04
C GLU A 4 21.91 -14.11 17.77
N GLN A 5 21.11 -13.31 17.06
CA GLN A 5 19.95 -12.63 17.63
C GLN A 5 18.84 -13.61 17.98
N ILE A 6 18.66 -14.67 17.17
CA ILE A 6 17.71 -15.75 17.45
C ILE A 6 18.11 -16.48 18.73
N LEU A 7 19.39 -16.87 18.86
CA LEU A 7 19.89 -17.55 20.06
C LEU A 7 19.73 -16.68 21.31
N LYS A 8 20.05 -15.38 21.21
CA LYS A 8 19.90 -14.44 22.33
C LYS A 8 18.43 -14.29 22.77
N ALA A 9 17.50 -14.23 21.82
CA ALA A 9 16.07 -14.16 22.11
C ALA A 9 15.57 -15.42 22.84
N ILE A 10 16.02 -16.60 22.43
CA ILE A 10 15.67 -17.88 23.08
C ILE A 10 16.18 -17.90 24.54
N GLN A 11 17.45 -17.53 24.77
CA GLN A 11 18.02 -17.47 26.13
C GLN A 11 17.26 -16.50 27.05
N LEU A 12 16.87 -15.34 26.52
CA LEU A 12 16.07 -14.37 27.25
C LEU A 12 14.66 -14.90 27.55
N SER A 13 14.05 -15.65 26.64
CA SER A 13 12.72 -16.26 26.89
C SER A 13 12.75 -17.31 28.01
N GLU A 14 13.83 -18.07 28.14
CA GLU A 14 14.00 -19.03 29.23
C GLU A 14 14.08 -18.31 30.58
N THR A 15 14.88 -17.24 30.64
CA THR A 15 15.01 -16.40 31.85
C THR A 15 13.65 -15.81 32.26
N LEU A 16 12.87 -15.34 31.29
CA LEU A 16 11.52 -14.81 31.53
C LEU A 16 10.54 -15.89 32.00
N ALA A 17 10.62 -17.11 31.45
CA ALA A 17 9.77 -18.22 31.87
C ALA A 17 10.04 -18.63 33.33
N VAL A 18 11.30 -18.66 33.76
CA VAL A 18 11.68 -18.90 35.17
C VAL A 18 11.11 -17.82 36.08
N PHE A 19 11.24 -16.55 35.69
CA PHE A 19 10.68 -15.43 36.46
C PHE A 19 9.15 -15.51 36.58
N GLN A 20 8.45 -15.85 35.49
CA GLN A 20 7.00 -16.08 35.52
C GLN A 20 6.63 -17.20 36.48
N LEU A 21 7.38 -18.29 36.51
CA LEU A 21 7.15 -19.41 37.43
C LEU A 21 7.32 -18.99 38.90
N ASP A 22 8.30 -18.14 39.22
CA ASP A 22 8.46 -17.60 40.56
C ASP A 22 7.36 -16.61 40.96
N LEU A 23 6.82 -15.85 40.01
CA LEU A 23 5.61 -15.05 40.23
C LEU A 23 4.38 -15.94 40.49
N CYS A 24 4.22 -17.04 39.75
CA CYS A 24 3.16 -18.03 39.98
C CYS A 24 3.23 -18.65 41.37
N LYS A 25 4.43 -18.99 41.87
CA LYS A 25 4.61 -19.45 43.26
C LYS A 25 4.16 -18.43 44.30
N LYS A 26 4.17 -17.13 43.95
CA LYS A 26 3.71 -16.01 44.78
C LYS A 26 2.23 -15.68 44.56
N GLY A 27 1.50 -16.50 43.82
CA GLY A 27 0.06 -16.35 43.57
C GLY A 27 -0.31 -15.50 42.36
N VAL A 28 0.66 -15.02 41.57
CA VAL A 28 0.40 -14.28 40.34
C VAL A 28 0.14 -15.27 39.20
N ARG A 29 -1.11 -15.36 38.73
CA ARG A 29 -1.49 -16.29 37.65
C ARG A 29 -1.49 -15.59 36.28
N THR A 30 -1.26 -16.37 35.23
CA THR A 30 -1.37 -15.90 33.84
C THR A 30 -2.77 -16.23 33.29
N SER A 31 -3.21 -15.47 32.29
CA SER A 31 -4.51 -15.69 31.64
C SER A 31 -4.66 -17.08 31.00
N ILE A 32 -3.55 -17.69 30.56
CA ILE A 32 -3.54 -19.06 30.04
C ILE A 32 -3.69 -20.07 31.19
N ALA A 33 -3.00 -19.86 32.31
CA ALA A 33 -3.14 -20.72 33.49
C ALA A 33 -4.56 -20.69 34.05
N ASP A 34 -5.20 -19.50 34.10
CA ASP A 34 -6.59 -19.37 34.53
C ASP A 34 -7.57 -20.09 33.58
N GLN A 35 -7.33 -20.07 32.27
CA GLN A 35 -8.15 -20.83 31.31
C GLN A 35 -8.00 -22.36 31.49
N ILE A 36 -6.78 -22.85 31.70
CA ILE A 36 -6.54 -24.29 31.96
C ILE A 36 -7.25 -24.71 33.25
N LEU A 37 -7.10 -23.92 34.33
CA LEU A 37 -7.77 -24.20 35.60
C LEU A 37 -9.30 -24.17 35.46
N ALA A 38 -9.85 -23.17 34.77
CA ALA A 38 -11.28 -23.07 34.52
C ALA A 38 -11.83 -24.29 33.74
N ILE A 39 -11.11 -24.77 32.73
CA ILE A 39 -11.47 -26.00 31.99
C ILE A 39 -11.42 -27.22 32.93
N ALA A 40 -10.34 -27.35 33.71
CA ALA A 40 -10.16 -28.46 34.64
C ALA A 40 -11.28 -28.52 35.70
N GLU A 41 -11.63 -27.37 36.29
CA GLU A 41 -12.70 -27.23 37.28
C GLU A 41 -14.08 -27.49 36.66
N THR A 42 -14.37 -26.88 35.51
CA THR A 42 -15.68 -27.00 34.85
C THR A 42 -15.95 -28.44 34.39
N GLN A 43 -14.93 -29.15 33.93
CA GLN A 43 -15.06 -30.50 33.39
C GLN A 43 -14.64 -31.60 34.38
N ASN A 44 -14.31 -31.24 35.63
CA ASN A 44 -13.86 -32.13 36.69
C ASN A 44 -12.75 -33.10 36.23
N MET A 45 -11.65 -32.55 35.73
CA MET A 45 -10.51 -33.30 35.17
C MET A 45 -9.16 -32.78 35.65
N SER A 46 -8.08 -33.47 35.30
CA SER A 46 -6.73 -33.03 35.64
C SER A 46 -6.33 -31.76 34.87
N VAL A 47 -5.42 -30.98 35.44
CA VAL A 47 -4.83 -29.80 34.78
C VAL A 47 -4.08 -30.20 33.50
N ASP A 48 -3.46 -31.38 33.49
CA ASP A 48 -2.76 -31.91 32.33
C ASP A 48 -3.74 -32.18 31.16
N ASP A 49 -4.87 -32.83 31.43
CA ASP A 49 -5.92 -33.07 30.43
C ASP A 49 -6.55 -31.76 29.93
N ALA A 50 -6.81 -30.82 30.84
CA ALA A 50 -7.31 -29.49 30.49
C ALA A 50 -6.35 -28.71 29.58
N SER A 51 -5.03 -28.86 29.80
CA SER A 51 -4.01 -28.22 28.95
C SER A 51 -4.02 -28.78 27.51
N ILE A 52 -4.25 -30.09 27.35
CA ILE A 52 -4.38 -30.74 26.05
C ILE A 52 -5.64 -30.24 25.33
N ILE A 53 -6.75 -30.08 26.05
CA ILE A 53 -7.99 -29.52 25.49
C ILE A 53 -7.77 -28.08 25.00
N LEU A 54 -7.18 -27.22 25.84
CA LEU A 54 -6.93 -25.84 25.48
C LEU A 54 -6.01 -25.74 24.25
N LYS A 55 -4.94 -26.55 24.20
CA LYS A 55 -4.08 -26.65 23.02
C LYS A 55 -4.87 -27.07 21.78
N GLY A 56 -5.71 -28.09 21.89
CA GLY A 56 -6.56 -28.54 20.78
C GLY A 56 -7.57 -27.48 20.31
N GLN A 57 -8.05 -26.60 21.20
CA GLN A 57 -8.87 -25.45 20.83
C GLN A 57 -8.07 -24.41 20.04
N TYR A 58 -6.84 -24.10 20.47
CA TYR A 58 -5.94 -23.22 19.72
C TYR A 58 -5.59 -23.79 18.35
N ASP A 59 -5.27 -25.08 18.26
CA ASP A 59 -4.96 -25.74 16.98
C ASP A 59 -6.16 -25.66 16.02
N LYS A 60 -7.39 -25.91 16.51
CA LYS A 60 -8.62 -25.73 15.71
C LYS A 60 -8.83 -24.28 15.27
N ALA A 61 -8.64 -23.32 16.17
CA ALA A 61 -8.77 -21.90 15.85
C ALA A 61 -7.73 -21.47 14.81
N TYR A 62 -6.52 -22.01 14.89
CA TYR A 62 -5.47 -21.77 13.92
C TYR A 62 -5.82 -22.33 12.53
N VAL A 63 -6.33 -23.56 12.44
CA VAL A 63 -6.80 -24.13 11.17
C VAL A 63 -7.93 -23.29 10.56
N GLN A 64 -8.90 -22.88 11.37
CA GLN A 64 -9.99 -22.00 10.92
C GLN A 64 -9.48 -20.63 10.44
N TYR A 65 -8.47 -20.08 11.12
CA TYR A 65 -7.81 -18.86 10.69
C TYR A 65 -7.11 -19.05 9.34
N GLN A 66 -6.38 -20.15 9.14
CA GLN A 66 -5.73 -20.46 7.87
C GLN A 66 -6.74 -20.57 6.72
N GLU A 67 -7.83 -21.30 6.93
CA GLU A 67 -8.89 -21.42 5.91
C GLU A 67 -9.52 -20.06 5.56
N LYS A 68 -9.77 -19.20 6.57
CA LYS A 68 -10.28 -17.84 6.35
C LYS A 68 -9.26 -16.97 5.63
N HIS A 69 -7.99 -17.10 5.98
CA HIS A 69 -6.90 -16.37 5.34
C HIS A 69 -6.79 -16.72 3.86
N ASP A 70 -6.82 -18.01 3.53
CA ASP A 70 -6.74 -18.47 2.14
C ASP A 70 -7.95 -17.99 1.33
N LYS A 71 -9.15 -18.05 1.89
CA LYS A 71 -10.37 -17.48 1.26
C LYS A 71 -10.24 -15.97 1.04
N ALA A 72 -9.67 -15.24 2.00
CA ALA A 72 -9.51 -13.80 1.90
C ALA A 72 -8.50 -13.41 0.80
N VAL A 73 -7.38 -14.15 0.71
CA VAL A 73 -6.40 -13.98 -0.37
C VAL A 73 -7.04 -14.31 -1.71
N GLN A 74 -7.76 -15.42 -1.81
CA GLN A 74 -8.44 -15.78 -3.05
C GLN A 74 -9.45 -14.71 -3.49
N ALA A 75 -10.26 -14.18 -2.57
CA ALA A 75 -11.23 -13.14 -2.90
C ALA A 75 -10.57 -11.83 -3.36
N TYR A 76 -9.39 -11.50 -2.82
CA TYR A 76 -8.58 -10.39 -3.32
C TYR A 76 -8.15 -10.64 -4.76
N ASP A 77 -7.56 -11.82 -5.02
CA ASP A 77 -7.06 -12.20 -6.34
C ASP A 77 -8.19 -12.25 -7.38
N ASP A 78 -9.36 -12.78 -7.01
CA ASP A 78 -10.56 -12.82 -7.85
C ASP A 78 -11.04 -11.39 -8.20
N CYS A 79 -11.03 -10.46 -7.24
CA CYS A 79 -11.38 -9.06 -7.48
C CYS A 79 -10.41 -8.39 -8.46
N ILE A 80 -9.10 -8.63 -8.30
CA ILE A 80 -8.08 -8.11 -9.23
C ILE A 80 -8.24 -8.75 -10.61
N ALA A 81 -8.48 -10.06 -10.68
CA ALA A 81 -8.68 -10.78 -11.94
C ALA A 81 -9.89 -10.25 -12.72
N GLN A 82 -11.01 -9.96 -12.04
CA GLN A 82 -12.19 -9.34 -12.65
C GLN A 82 -11.90 -7.97 -13.27
N HIS A 83 -11.00 -7.20 -12.68
CA HIS A 83 -10.63 -5.86 -13.15
C HIS A 83 -9.33 -5.84 -13.99
N GLN A 84 -8.74 -7.00 -14.30
CA GLN A 84 -7.42 -7.09 -14.92
C GLN A 84 -7.36 -6.36 -16.28
N ASN A 85 -8.41 -6.47 -17.07
CA ASN A 85 -8.53 -5.79 -18.36
C ASN A 85 -8.62 -4.26 -18.18
N GLU A 86 -9.45 -3.81 -17.23
CA GLU A 86 -9.60 -2.39 -16.91
C GLU A 86 -8.27 -1.80 -16.42
N ILE A 87 -7.61 -2.44 -15.45
CA ILE A 87 -6.29 -2.03 -14.95
C ILE A 87 -5.28 -1.93 -16.10
N SER A 88 -5.26 -2.91 -16.99
CA SER A 88 -4.34 -2.92 -18.13
C SER A 88 -4.60 -1.76 -19.10
N GLN A 89 -5.87 -1.44 -19.36
CA GLN A 89 -6.26 -0.30 -20.20
C GLN A 89 -5.91 1.04 -19.53
N LEU A 90 -6.23 1.19 -18.25
CA LEU A 90 -5.91 2.38 -17.47
C LEU A 90 -4.40 2.63 -17.41
N LYS A 91 -3.58 1.60 -17.19
CA LYS A 91 -2.11 1.72 -17.19
C LYS A 91 -1.57 2.16 -18.55
N ARG A 92 -2.12 1.66 -19.65
CA ARG A 92 -1.74 2.10 -21.00
C ARG A 92 -2.11 3.56 -21.23
N ALA A 93 -3.33 3.95 -20.86
CA ALA A 93 -3.81 5.32 -20.99
C ALA A 93 -2.98 6.29 -20.13
N LEU A 94 -2.68 5.92 -18.89
CA LEU A 94 -1.79 6.65 -17.97
C LEU A 94 -0.43 6.92 -18.60
N ASN A 95 0.24 5.85 -19.07
CA ASN A 95 1.55 5.99 -19.70
C ASN A 95 1.50 6.85 -20.96
N GLN A 96 0.42 6.75 -21.73
CA GLN A 96 0.24 7.58 -22.92
C GLN A 96 0.06 9.06 -22.56
N SER A 97 -0.81 9.38 -21.60
CA SER A 97 -1.04 10.76 -21.15
C SER A 97 0.24 11.40 -20.58
N VAL A 98 0.96 10.67 -19.73
CA VAL A 98 2.25 11.13 -19.17
C VAL A 98 3.29 11.34 -20.27
N SER A 99 3.44 10.39 -21.19
CA SER A 99 4.40 10.50 -22.30
C SER A 99 4.11 11.69 -23.22
N LEU A 100 2.83 11.92 -23.55
CA LEU A 100 2.42 13.07 -24.36
C LEU A 100 2.66 14.40 -23.64
N ALA A 101 2.38 14.49 -22.34
CA ALA A 101 2.65 15.68 -21.54
C ALA A 101 4.16 15.99 -21.53
N LEU A 102 5.02 14.99 -21.28
CA LEU A 102 6.48 15.14 -21.31
C LEU A 102 6.99 15.55 -22.69
N SER A 103 6.45 14.98 -23.76
CA SER A 103 6.80 15.34 -25.13
C SER A 103 6.50 16.82 -25.42
N LYS A 104 5.30 17.30 -25.02
CA LYS A 104 4.90 18.71 -25.17
C LYS A 104 5.76 19.65 -24.33
N GLN A 105 6.08 19.29 -23.08
CA GLN A 105 7.02 20.03 -22.25
C GLN A 105 8.41 20.11 -22.90
N GLY A 106 8.88 19.01 -23.50
CA GLY A 106 10.12 18.96 -24.26
C GLY A 106 10.10 19.87 -25.49
N TYR A 107 8.98 19.90 -26.21
CA TYR A 107 8.78 20.78 -27.37
C TYR A 107 8.88 22.27 -26.99
N ILE A 108 8.21 22.70 -25.91
CA ILE A 108 8.31 24.08 -25.41
C ILE A 108 9.77 24.43 -25.07
N LYS A 109 10.47 23.55 -24.33
CA LYS A 109 11.87 23.77 -23.95
C LYS A 109 12.79 23.89 -25.17
N ALA A 110 12.63 22.99 -26.14
CA ALA A 110 13.43 22.98 -27.36
C ALA A 110 13.19 24.23 -28.22
N TYR A 111 11.93 24.66 -28.34
CA TYR A 111 11.58 25.89 -29.05
C TYR A 111 12.25 27.12 -28.41
N LYS A 112 12.14 27.26 -27.08
CA LYS A 112 12.76 28.37 -26.33
C LYS A 112 14.28 28.40 -26.49
N LEU A 113 14.92 27.24 -26.42
CA LEU A 113 16.37 27.12 -26.64
C LEU A 113 16.76 27.59 -28.05
N LYS A 114 16.06 27.11 -29.08
CA LYS A 114 16.30 27.49 -30.47
C LYS A 114 16.10 28.98 -30.69
N GLN A 115 15.07 29.57 -30.10
CA GLN A 115 14.82 31.02 -30.19
C GLN A 115 15.95 31.82 -29.53
N HIS A 116 16.44 31.38 -28.36
CA HIS A 116 17.56 32.01 -27.67
C HIS A 116 18.88 31.91 -28.49
N GLU A 117 19.17 30.74 -29.07
CA GLU A 117 20.34 30.54 -29.94
C GLU A 117 20.29 31.41 -31.19
N GLN A 118 19.12 31.51 -31.82
CA GLN A 118 18.91 32.39 -32.98
C GLN A 118 19.11 33.86 -32.61
N LEU A 119 18.56 34.32 -31.49
CA LEU A 119 18.74 35.69 -31.01
C LEU A 119 20.22 36.02 -30.75
N ASN A 120 20.97 35.09 -30.14
CA ASN A 120 22.41 35.27 -29.91
C ASN A 120 23.21 35.32 -31.21
N THR A 121 22.84 34.48 -32.19
CA THR A 121 23.47 34.50 -33.52
C THR A 121 23.24 35.85 -34.22
N LEU A 122 22.01 36.38 -34.16
CA LEU A 122 21.68 37.68 -34.75
C LEU A 122 22.46 38.82 -34.08
N LYS A 123 22.56 38.82 -32.75
CA LYS A 123 23.37 39.80 -31.99
C LYS A 123 24.86 39.75 -32.34
N ASN A 124 25.41 38.54 -32.50
CA ASN A 124 26.82 38.34 -32.85
C ASN A 124 27.13 38.66 -34.32
N SER A 125 26.11 38.85 -35.17
CA SER A 125 26.27 39.15 -36.60
C SER A 125 26.41 40.65 -36.90
N GLY A 126 26.46 41.50 -35.87
CA GLY A 126 26.60 42.95 -36.04
C GLY A 126 25.36 43.68 -36.56
N LEU A 127 24.19 43.03 -36.52
CA LEU A 127 22.90 43.63 -36.89
C LEU A 127 22.49 44.70 -35.86
N SER A 128 21.81 45.76 -36.31
CA SER A 128 21.21 46.74 -35.41
C SER A 128 20.01 46.13 -34.68
N GLN A 129 19.65 46.70 -33.52
CA GLN A 129 18.50 46.22 -32.74
C GLN A 129 17.19 46.22 -33.55
N ASP A 130 17.00 47.22 -34.42
CA ASP A 130 15.82 47.30 -35.29
C ASP A 130 15.79 46.18 -36.34
N GLN A 131 16.95 45.81 -36.90
CA GLN A 131 17.07 44.67 -37.82
C GLN A 131 16.79 43.34 -37.11
N ILE A 132 17.30 43.17 -35.89
CA ILE A 132 17.04 41.98 -35.06
C ILE A 132 15.54 41.87 -34.75
N ASN A 133 14.90 42.97 -34.35
CA ASN A 133 13.46 43.02 -34.07
C ASN A 133 12.63 42.66 -35.31
N ALA A 134 12.99 43.20 -36.49
CA ALA A 134 12.31 42.89 -37.75
C ALA A 134 12.40 41.40 -38.11
N VAL A 135 13.58 40.78 -37.97
CA VAL A 135 13.76 39.34 -38.24
C VAL A 135 12.99 38.48 -37.24
N THR A 136 12.98 38.85 -35.96
CA THR A 136 12.28 38.10 -34.92
C THR A 136 10.76 38.19 -35.08
N ALA A 137 10.25 39.34 -35.53
CA ALA A 137 8.82 39.55 -35.78
C ALA A 137 8.25 38.71 -36.94
N LEU A 138 9.10 38.23 -37.85
CA LEU A 138 8.70 37.31 -38.93
C LEU A 138 8.49 35.87 -38.45
N GLN A 139 8.94 35.53 -37.23
CA GLN A 139 8.78 34.19 -36.68
C GLN A 139 7.38 34.01 -36.09
N THR A 140 6.72 32.90 -36.44
CA THR A 140 5.46 32.53 -35.80
C THR A 140 5.70 32.26 -34.31
N PRO A 141 5.04 32.99 -33.40
CA PRO A 141 5.19 32.76 -31.96
C PRO A 141 4.62 31.39 -31.58
N LEU A 142 5.28 30.74 -30.63
CA LEU A 142 4.76 29.51 -30.02
C LEU A 142 3.50 29.83 -29.22
N ASP A 143 2.43 29.06 -29.44
CA ASP A 143 1.25 29.09 -28.58
C ASP A 143 1.51 28.35 -27.26
N GLU A 144 2.34 28.93 -26.40
CA GLU A 144 2.70 28.34 -25.11
C GLU A 144 1.48 28.10 -24.23
N LYS A 145 0.51 29.02 -24.23
CA LYS A 145 -0.69 28.91 -23.41
C LYS A 145 -1.58 27.74 -23.85
N GLY A 146 -1.76 27.56 -25.15
CA GLY A 146 -2.50 26.40 -25.68
C GLY A 146 -1.83 25.08 -25.31
N ILE A 147 -0.51 25.00 -25.48
CA ILE A 147 0.26 23.78 -25.16
C ILE A 147 0.27 23.50 -23.65
N ASP A 148 0.41 24.52 -22.80
CA ASP A 148 0.34 24.39 -21.34
C ASP A 148 -1.04 23.91 -20.88
N ALA A 149 -2.12 24.40 -21.50
CA ALA A 149 -3.47 23.92 -21.21
C ALA A 149 -3.65 22.44 -21.60
N GLU A 150 -3.09 22.02 -22.74
CA GLU A 150 -3.09 20.61 -23.14
C GLU A 150 -2.27 19.72 -22.18
N ILE A 151 -1.12 20.21 -21.70
CA ILE A 151 -0.31 19.52 -20.69
C ILE A 151 -1.12 19.32 -19.40
N GLN A 152 -1.77 20.37 -18.90
CA GLN A 152 -2.61 20.28 -17.69
C GLN A 152 -3.75 19.28 -17.87
N GLN A 153 -4.39 19.26 -19.05
CA GLN A 153 -5.43 18.28 -19.34
C GLN A 153 -4.90 16.84 -19.32
N LEU A 154 -3.73 16.59 -19.90
CA LEU A 154 -3.09 15.27 -19.91
C LEU A 154 -2.68 14.84 -18.51
N GLU A 155 -2.15 15.75 -17.68
CA GLU A 155 -1.80 15.49 -16.29
C GLU A 155 -3.04 15.17 -15.44
N GLN A 156 -4.15 15.88 -15.65
CA GLN A 156 -5.42 15.61 -14.98
C GLN A 156 -5.98 14.23 -15.37
N GLN A 157 -5.95 13.88 -16.66
CA GLN A 157 -6.35 12.54 -17.13
C GLN A 157 -5.49 11.43 -16.51
N ALA A 158 -4.17 11.64 -16.46
CA ALA A 158 -3.25 10.71 -15.82
C ALA A 158 -3.60 10.49 -14.35
N LYS A 159 -3.90 11.57 -13.62
CA LYS A 159 -4.32 11.48 -12.23
C LYS A 159 -5.61 10.67 -12.06
N GLU A 160 -6.64 10.94 -12.87
CA GLU A 160 -7.91 10.21 -12.81
C GLU A 160 -7.74 8.71 -13.10
N GLN A 161 -6.87 8.37 -14.06
CA GLN A 161 -6.56 6.98 -14.39
C GLN A 161 -5.84 6.27 -13.23
N GLN A 162 -4.91 6.96 -12.57
CA GLN A 162 -4.21 6.45 -11.39
C GLN A 162 -5.17 6.27 -10.21
N ASP A 163 -6.00 7.27 -9.90
CA ASP A 163 -6.99 7.23 -8.82
C ASP A 163 -7.96 6.05 -9.00
N ARG A 164 -8.35 5.75 -10.26
CA ARG A 164 -9.20 4.61 -10.56
C ARG A 164 -8.49 3.28 -10.33
N ILE A 165 -7.22 3.14 -10.74
CA ILE A 165 -6.41 1.94 -10.46
C ILE A 165 -6.32 1.72 -8.94
N ASP A 166 -6.02 2.77 -8.18
CA ASP A 166 -5.88 2.69 -6.73
C ASP A 166 -7.20 2.31 -6.06
N THR A 167 -8.32 2.84 -6.54
CA THR A 167 -9.67 2.47 -6.05
C THR A 167 -9.95 0.97 -6.21
N ILE A 168 -9.54 0.36 -7.33
CA ILE A 168 -9.71 -1.08 -7.55
C ILE A 168 -8.91 -1.88 -6.52
N TYR A 169 -7.65 -1.53 -6.29
CA TYR A 169 -6.82 -2.19 -5.29
C TYR A 169 -7.34 -2.01 -3.86
N GLN A 170 -7.82 -0.81 -3.50
CA GLN A 170 -8.43 -0.57 -2.20
C GLN A 170 -9.73 -1.35 -2.00
N THR A 171 -10.52 -1.51 -3.06
CA THR A 171 -11.73 -2.34 -3.04
C THR A 171 -11.39 -3.80 -2.80
N ALA A 172 -10.44 -4.36 -3.56
CA ALA A 172 -9.95 -5.73 -3.37
C ALA A 172 -9.42 -5.92 -1.94
N LYS A 173 -8.66 -4.95 -1.41
CA LYS A 173 -8.16 -4.99 -0.03
C LYS A 173 -9.28 -4.96 1.01
N SER A 174 -10.31 -4.16 0.80
CA SER A 174 -11.47 -4.09 1.69
C SER A 174 -12.23 -5.42 1.72
N ILE A 175 -12.40 -6.09 0.57
CA ILE A 175 -12.99 -7.43 0.48
C ILE A 175 -12.17 -8.44 1.29
N GLN A 176 -10.84 -8.44 1.11
CA GLN A 176 -9.93 -9.31 1.87
C GLN A 176 -10.10 -9.12 3.39
N LEU A 177 -10.06 -7.86 3.86
CA LEU A 177 -10.17 -7.54 5.27
C LEU A 177 -11.54 -7.91 5.85
N ASN A 178 -12.61 -7.75 5.08
CA ASN A 178 -13.95 -8.15 5.50
C ASN A 178 -14.06 -9.68 5.67
N ILE A 179 -13.36 -10.48 4.87
CA ILE A 179 -13.36 -11.94 5.05
C ILE A 179 -12.51 -12.34 6.27
N LEU A 180 -11.37 -11.68 6.48
CA LEU A 180 -10.50 -11.93 7.64
C LEU A 180 -11.13 -11.51 8.97
N PHE A 181 -11.78 -10.34 8.99
CA PHE A 181 -12.14 -9.63 10.23
C PHE A 181 -13.59 -9.14 10.28
N GLY A 182 -14.35 -9.19 9.18
CA GLY A 182 -15.72 -8.66 9.10
C GLY A 182 -16.73 -9.41 9.99
N ASN A 183 -16.38 -10.59 10.51
CA ASN A 183 -17.18 -11.34 11.49
C ASN A 183 -16.78 -11.04 12.96
N THR A 184 -15.84 -10.14 13.23
CA THR A 184 -15.35 -9.86 14.61
C THR A 184 -15.97 -8.64 15.30
N ILE A 185 -16.90 -7.91 14.67
CA ILE A 185 -17.56 -6.73 15.30
C ILE A 185 -18.77 -7.13 16.19
N ASN A 186 -19.28 -8.37 16.12
CA ASN A 186 -20.43 -8.80 16.93
C ASN A 186 -20.11 -9.67 18.15
N ALA A 187 -18.84 -9.79 18.58
CA ALA A 187 -18.46 -10.63 19.73
C ALA A 187 -17.79 -9.85 20.88
N LEU A 188 -17.75 -8.53 20.82
CA LEU A 188 -17.49 -7.66 21.96
C LEU A 188 -18.75 -6.85 22.24
N ASP A 189 -19.88 -7.56 22.39
CA ASP A 189 -21.04 -6.95 23.00
C ASP A 189 -20.73 -6.77 24.48
N VAL A 190 -20.48 -5.50 24.80
CA VAL A 190 -20.25 -4.93 26.10
C VAL A 190 -21.52 -5.15 26.92
N SER A 191 -21.65 -6.34 27.49
CA SER A 191 -22.68 -6.67 28.47
C SER A 191 -22.02 -7.17 29.74
N THR A 192 -21.37 -6.23 30.44
CA THR A 192 -21.47 -6.14 31.90
C THR A 192 -21.10 -4.73 32.35
N ILE A 193 -22.16 -3.93 32.56
CA ILE A 193 -22.23 -2.96 33.66
C ILE A 193 -22.12 -3.75 34.97
#